data_AF-A0A1B6F2T3-F1
#
_entry.id   AF-A0A1B6F2T3-F1
#
_cell.length_a   1.000
_cell.length_b   1.000
_cell.length_c   1.000
_cell.angle_alpha   90.00
_cell.angle_beta   90.00
_cell.angle_gamma   90.00
#
_symmetry.space_group_name_H-M   'P 1'
#
loop_
_entity.id
_entity.type
_entity.pdbx_description
1 polymer ?
#
loop_
_entity_poly.entity_id
_entity_poly.type
_entity_poly.pdbx_seq_one_letter_code
_entity_poly.pdbx_strand_id
1 'polypeptide(L)'
;EKNFSHMAFASSRLAGELTKTHSDDNTEIRLNISSRHLKLVARNLEYAEEVRGQLKGVCERVGLAPSTCDQKLDNVRKCLLTGLFANIAEVQREKHYVTVATKQQVHIHPSSSLWGSLPDCVLYTELVQTGKCYMRNLSRIEPEWLEEVLPSYAKLHPLR
;
A
#
# COMPACT_ATOMS: atom_id res chain seq x y z
N GLU A 1 -7.80 -15.12 25.43
CA GLU A 1 -8.55 -15.95 24.46
C GLU A 1 -10.08 -15.75 24.43
N LYS A 2 -10.68 -14.74 25.10
CA LYS A 2 -12.15 -14.56 25.09
C LYS A 2 -12.69 -13.34 24.30
N ASN A 3 -11.88 -12.69 23.45
CA ASN A 3 -12.30 -11.50 22.69
C ASN A 3 -12.50 -11.71 21.18
N PHE A 4 -12.12 -12.87 20.61
CA PHE A 4 -12.26 -13.11 19.17
C PHE A 4 -13.67 -13.59 18.77
N SER A 5 -14.38 -14.29 19.66
CA SER A 5 -15.67 -14.90 19.33
C SER A 5 -16.81 -13.86 19.18
N HIS A 6 -16.71 -12.71 19.86
CA HIS A 6 -17.78 -11.69 19.83
C HIS A 6 -17.78 -10.82 18.56
N MET A 7 -16.64 -10.72 17.85
CA MET A 7 -16.57 -10.04 16.54
C MET A 7 -17.17 -10.87 15.41
N ALA A 8 -17.03 -12.20 15.46
CA ALA A 8 -17.56 -13.08 14.41
C ALA A 8 -19.11 -13.10 14.39
N PHE A 9 -19.76 -13.00 15.55
CA PHE A 9 -21.23 -12.98 15.64
C PHE A 9 -21.88 -11.65 15.24
N ALA A 10 -21.15 -10.54 15.30
CA ALA A 10 -21.65 -9.25 14.80
C ALA A 10 -21.66 -9.21 13.25
N SER A 11 -20.71 -9.88 12.61
CA SER A 11 -20.58 -9.95 11.15
C SER A 11 -21.71 -10.70 10.46
N SER A 12 -22.33 -11.70 11.12
CA SER A 12 -23.39 -12.51 10.52
C SER A 12 -24.77 -11.86 10.58
N ARG A 13 -25.04 -10.98 11.56
CA ARG A 13 -26.30 -10.22 11.62
C ARG A 13 -26.39 -9.13 10.55
N LEU A 14 -25.27 -8.49 10.22
CA LEU A 14 -25.19 -7.42 9.21
C LEU A 14 -25.38 -7.94 7.77
N ALA A 15 -25.04 -9.20 7.50
CA ALA A 15 -25.29 -9.83 6.20
C ALA A 15 -26.81 -9.90 5.88
N GLY A 16 -27.67 -10.00 6.89
CA GLY A 16 -29.12 -10.09 6.73
C GLY A 16 -29.81 -8.78 6.36
N GLU A 17 -29.26 -7.63 6.76
CA GLU A 17 -29.86 -6.30 6.52
C GLU A 17 -29.50 -5.72 5.13
N LEU A 18 -28.54 -6.33 4.42
CA LEU A 18 -28.00 -5.85 3.13
C LEU A 18 -28.88 -6.15 1.90
N THR A 19 -30.02 -6.83 2.04
CA THR A 19 -30.82 -7.32 0.91
C THR A 19 -31.99 -6.43 0.48
N LYS A 20 -32.20 -5.26 1.10
CA LYS A 20 -33.30 -4.35 0.69
C LYS A 20 -32.84 -2.90 0.69
N THR A 21 -32.48 -2.36 -0.48
CA THR A 21 -32.69 -0.96 -0.92
C THR A 21 -32.02 -0.69 -2.27
N HIS A 22 -32.54 0.30 -3.00
CA HIS A 22 -32.25 0.62 -4.41
C HIS A 22 -30.78 1.02 -4.70
N SER A 23 -30.41 0.89 -5.97
CA SER A 23 -29.06 0.85 -6.58
C SER A 23 -28.02 1.89 -6.15
N ASP A 24 -28.38 3.17 -5.95
CA ASP A 24 -27.35 4.24 -5.90
C ASP A 24 -27.10 4.76 -4.47
N ASP A 25 -28.16 4.90 -3.66
CA ASP A 25 -28.06 5.21 -2.22
C ASP A 25 -27.30 4.13 -1.44
N ASN A 26 -27.31 2.90 -1.95
CA ASN A 26 -26.70 1.75 -1.28
C ASN A 26 -25.17 1.86 -1.20
N THR A 27 -24.51 2.50 -2.16
CA THR A 27 -23.04 2.61 -2.17
C THR A 27 -22.56 3.63 -1.14
N GLU A 28 -23.23 4.78 -1.06
CA GLU A 28 -22.94 5.84 -0.10
C GLU A 28 -23.25 5.40 1.35
N ILE A 29 -24.37 4.69 1.54
CA ILE A 29 -24.74 4.09 2.83
C ILE A 29 -23.72 3.00 3.23
N ARG A 30 -23.29 2.13 2.30
CA ARG A 30 -22.26 1.09 2.57
C ARG A 30 -20.91 1.69 2.92
N LEU A 31 -20.49 2.74 2.23
CA LEU A 31 -19.24 3.47 2.51
C LEU A 31 -19.31 4.14 3.90
N ASN A 32 -20.44 4.76 4.25
CA ASN A 32 -20.62 5.41 5.55
C ASN A 32 -20.67 4.43 6.73
N ILE A 33 -21.38 3.31 6.59
CA ILE A 33 -21.48 2.28 7.64
C ILE A 33 -20.13 1.57 7.82
N SER A 34 -19.45 1.21 6.73
CA SER A 34 -18.14 0.57 6.76
C SER A 34 -17.06 1.51 7.33
N SER A 35 -17.09 2.80 6.96
CA SER A 35 -16.10 3.78 7.43
C SER A 35 -16.19 4.05 8.94
N ARG A 36 -17.40 4.12 9.51
CA ARG A 36 -17.60 4.34 10.95
C ARG A 36 -17.10 3.17 11.81
N HIS A 37 -17.24 1.94 11.32
CA HIS A 37 -16.79 0.76 12.06
C HIS A 37 -15.27 0.55 11.95
N LEU A 38 -14.69 0.84 10.78
CA LEU A 38 -13.25 0.68 10.49
C LEU A 38 -12.39 1.91 10.84
N LYS A 39 -12.99 2.96 11.43
CA LYS A 39 -12.34 4.26 11.74
C LYS A 39 -11.69 4.91 10.50
N LEU A 40 -12.27 4.70 9.32
CA LEU A 40 -11.85 5.35 8.09
C LEU A 40 -12.52 6.72 7.97
N VAL A 41 -11.81 7.70 7.44
CA VAL A 41 -12.35 9.04 7.19
C VAL A 41 -13.06 9.03 5.84
N ALA A 42 -14.41 9.02 5.86
CA ALA A 42 -15.25 8.92 4.65
C ALA A 42 -14.86 9.93 3.56
N ARG A 43 -14.67 11.20 3.95
CA ARG A 43 -14.23 12.28 3.04
C ARG A 43 -12.94 11.95 2.27
N ASN A 44 -11.98 11.28 2.90
CA ASN A 44 -10.72 10.93 2.24
C ASN A 44 -10.93 9.79 1.22
N LEU A 45 -11.88 8.90 1.48
CA LEU A 45 -12.21 7.80 0.58
C LEU A 45 -13.01 8.30 -0.63
N GLU A 46 -13.97 9.21 -0.42
CA GLU A 46 -14.67 9.93 -1.49
C GLU A 46 -13.69 10.68 -2.40
N TYR A 47 -12.76 11.41 -1.80
CA TYR A 47 -11.72 12.10 -2.57
C TYR A 47 -10.84 11.12 -3.35
N ALA A 48 -10.47 9.98 -2.76
CA ALA A 48 -9.70 8.96 -3.47
C ALA A 48 -10.47 8.33 -4.65
N GLU A 49 -11.79 8.16 -4.51
CA GLU A 49 -12.68 7.70 -5.58
C GLU A 49 -12.71 8.70 -6.75
N GLU A 50 -12.88 9.99 -6.44
CA GLU A 50 -12.90 11.06 -7.43
C GLU A 50 -11.58 11.12 -8.22
N VAL A 51 -10.44 11.16 -7.51
CA VAL A 51 -9.10 11.19 -8.13
C VAL A 51 -8.87 9.96 -9.01
N ARG A 52 -9.32 8.78 -8.57
CA ARG A 52 -9.24 7.57 -9.39
C ARG A 52 -10.06 7.69 -10.68
N GLY A 53 -11.27 8.25 -10.60
CA GLY A 53 -12.11 8.53 -11.76
C GLY A 53 -11.42 9.46 -12.78
N GLN A 54 -10.79 10.53 -12.29
CA GLN A 54 -10.03 11.46 -13.12
C GLN A 54 -8.85 10.78 -13.82
N LEU A 55 -8.04 10.02 -13.08
CA LEU A 55 -6.89 9.29 -13.64
C LEU A 55 -7.33 8.25 -14.68
N LYS A 56 -8.44 7.53 -14.42
CA LYS A 56 -9.01 6.57 -15.38
C LYS A 56 -9.36 7.26 -16.70
N GLY A 57 -10.03 8.41 -16.66
CA GLY A 57 -10.37 9.18 -17.85
C GLY A 57 -9.14 9.69 -18.63
N VAL A 58 -8.03 9.98 -17.94
CA VAL A 58 -6.75 10.30 -18.60
C VAL A 58 -6.17 9.07 -19.30
N CYS A 59 -6.14 7.92 -18.64
CA CYS A 59 -5.65 6.67 -19.22
C CYS A 59 -6.41 6.29 -20.50
N GLU A 60 -7.74 6.39 -20.47
CA GLU A 60 -8.61 6.11 -21.63
C GLU A 60 -8.29 7.04 -22.81
N ARG A 61 -8.08 8.33 -22.54
CA ARG A 61 -7.75 9.33 -23.57
C ARG A 61 -6.40 9.07 -24.24
N VAL A 62 -5.44 8.52 -23.49
CA VAL A 62 -4.11 8.15 -23.99
C VAL A 62 -4.11 6.74 -24.61
N GLY A 63 -5.25 6.02 -24.58
CA GLY A 63 -5.37 4.68 -25.14
C GLY A 63 -4.76 3.58 -24.25
N LEU A 64 -4.57 3.85 -22.96
CA LEU A 64 -4.13 2.85 -21.98
C LEU A 64 -5.33 2.02 -21.52
N ALA A 65 -5.37 0.74 -21.90
CA ALA A 65 -6.41 -0.18 -21.48
C ALA A 65 -6.26 -0.50 -19.98
N PRO A 66 -7.36 -0.52 -19.21
CA PRO A 66 -7.31 -0.97 -17.82
C PRO A 66 -6.93 -2.45 -17.76
N SER A 67 -5.93 -2.78 -16.95
CA SER A 67 -5.50 -4.15 -16.69
C SER A 67 -5.68 -4.49 -15.22
N THR A 68 -6.18 -5.69 -14.92
CA THR A 68 -6.26 -6.24 -13.56
C THR A 68 -5.24 -7.35 -13.38
N CYS A 69 -4.76 -7.51 -12.16
CA CYS A 69 -4.01 -8.70 -11.76
C CYS A 69 -4.93 -9.60 -10.95
N ASP A 70 -5.17 -10.82 -11.43
CA ASP A 70 -6.02 -11.83 -10.77
C ASP A 70 -5.36 -12.34 -9.48
N GLN A 71 -5.34 -11.49 -8.44
CA GLN A 71 -4.75 -11.72 -7.11
C GLN A 71 -3.21 -11.83 -7.05
N LYS A 72 -2.51 -11.67 -8.17
CA LYS A 72 -1.04 -11.57 -8.22
C LYS A 72 -0.56 -10.20 -7.73
N LEU A 73 -0.56 -9.99 -6.41
CA LEU A 73 -0.17 -8.73 -5.77
C LEU A 73 1.28 -8.32 -6.08
N ASP A 74 2.13 -9.28 -6.43
CA ASP A 74 3.51 -9.04 -6.85
C ASP A 74 3.59 -8.16 -8.10
N ASN A 75 2.64 -8.31 -9.04
CA ASN A 75 2.58 -7.45 -10.21
C ASN A 75 2.29 -5.99 -9.85
N VAL A 76 1.47 -5.76 -8.81
CA VAL A 76 1.20 -4.41 -8.29
C VAL A 76 2.46 -3.84 -7.66
N ARG A 77 3.17 -4.63 -6.85
CA ARG A 77 4.42 -4.21 -6.22
C ARG A 77 5.53 -3.94 -7.23
N LYS A 78 5.66 -4.78 -8.28
CA LYS A 78 6.58 -4.54 -9.41
C LYS A 78 6.23 -3.27 -10.18
N CYS A 79 4.94 -2.98 -10.37
CA CYS A 79 4.48 -1.72 -10.95
C CYS A 79 4.79 -0.50 -10.04
N LEU A 80 4.68 -0.65 -8.72
CA LEU A 80 5.13 0.41 -7.80
C LEU A 80 6.64 0.57 -7.84
N LEU A 81 7.38 -0.53 -7.94
CA LEU A 81 8.84 -0.55 -8.04
C LEU A 81 9.34 0.15 -9.30
N THR A 82 8.67 0.01 -10.45
CA THR A 82 9.04 0.77 -11.67
C THR A 82 8.91 2.28 -11.46
N GLY A 83 7.85 2.73 -10.79
CA GLY A 83 7.59 4.15 -10.57
C GLY A 83 8.40 4.77 -9.42
N LEU A 84 8.75 3.96 -8.42
CA LEU A 84 9.39 4.41 -7.17
C LEU A 84 10.78 3.80 -6.96
N PHE A 85 11.49 3.45 -8.03
CA PHE A 85 12.77 2.74 -7.98
C PHE A 85 13.88 3.42 -7.15
N ALA A 86 13.82 4.75 -7.01
CA ALA A 86 14.75 5.50 -6.16
C ALA A 86 14.46 5.33 -4.66
N ASN A 87 13.26 4.88 -4.31
CA ASN A 87 12.74 4.83 -2.95
C ASN A 87 12.81 3.41 -2.36
N ILE A 88 13.97 2.78 -2.48
CA ILE A 88 14.22 1.45 -1.95
C ILE A 88 15.12 1.56 -0.73
N ALA A 89 14.87 0.75 0.29
CA ALA A 89 15.74 0.59 1.44
C ALA A 89 15.96 -0.89 1.75
N GLU A 90 17.20 -1.23 2.10
CA GLU A 90 17.61 -2.58 2.48
C GLU A 90 18.01 -2.63 3.96
N VAL A 91 17.77 -3.76 4.61
CA VAL A 91 18.26 -4.00 5.96
C VAL A 91 19.75 -4.30 5.91
N GLN A 92 20.51 -3.66 6.81
CA GLN A 92 21.93 -3.93 7.00
C GLN A 92 22.16 -4.95 8.13
N ARG A 93 23.38 -5.49 8.21
CA ARG A 93 23.78 -6.50 9.23
C ARG A 93 23.48 -6.08 10.67
N GLU A 94 23.54 -4.77 10.95
CA GLU A 94 23.24 -4.18 12.26
C GLU A 94 21.73 -3.91 12.48
N LYS A 95 20.85 -4.51 11.66
CA LYS A 95 19.38 -4.40 11.74
C LYS A 95 18.85 -2.97 11.64
N HIS A 96 19.54 -2.09 10.91
CA HIS A 96 19.04 -0.78 10.50
C HIS A 96 18.80 -0.76 9.00
N TYR A 97 17.90 0.11 8.52
CA TYR A 97 17.67 0.27 7.09
C TYR A 97 18.57 1.35 6.51
N VAL A 98 19.01 1.14 5.28
CA VAL A 98 19.74 2.13 4.49
C VAL A 98 19.07 2.27 3.14
N THR A 99 18.85 3.51 2.70
CA THR A 99 18.31 3.77 1.36
C THR A 99 19.32 3.39 0.28
N VAL A 100 18.84 2.82 -0.80
CA VAL A 100 19.69 2.29 -1.88
C VAL A 100 20.31 3.43 -2.69
N ALA A 101 19.53 4.47 -3.00
CA ALA A 101 19.94 5.60 -3.81
C ALA A 101 20.91 6.55 -3.08
N THR A 102 20.60 6.93 -1.85
CA THR A 102 21.34 7.98 -1.11
C THR A 102 22.23 7.44 0.01
N LYS A 103 22.17 6.14 0.30
CA LYS A 103 22.90 5.49 1.41
C LYS A 103 22.63 6.15 2.77
N GLN A 104 21.42 6.68 2.95
CA GLN A 104 20.99 7.31 4.18
C GLN A 104 20.41 6.27 5.14
N GLN A 105 20.79 6.35 6.41
CA GLN A 105 20.19 5.52 7.45
C GLN A 105 18.75 5.97 7.75
N VAL A 106 17.83 5.00 7.72
CA VAL A 106 16.40 5.21 7.88
C VAL A 106 15.77 4.14 8.77
N HIS A 107 14.56 4.40 9.25
CA HIS A 107 13.81 3.48 10.11
C HIS A 107 12.38 3.33 9.61
N ILE A 108 11.76 2.16 9.83
CA ILE A 108 10.32 2.01 9.59
C ILE A 108 9.58 2.94 10.57
N HIS A 109 8.54 3.66 10.15
CA HIS A 109 7.75 4.46 11.09
C HIS A 109 6.90 3.56 12.01
N PRO A 110 6.73 3.88 13.31
CA PRO A 110 5.95 3.06 14.25
C PRO A 110 4.47 2.84 13.88
N SER A 111 3.90 3.72 13.07
CA SER A 111 2.52 3.57 12.58
C SER A 111 2.38 2.58 11.42
N SER A 112 3.48 2.05 10.90
CA SER A 112 3.44 1.11 9.77
C SER A 112 3.00 -0.28 10.24
N SER A 113 2.28 -1.01 9.38
CA SER A 113 1.99 -2.43 9.58
C SER A 113 3.24 -3.32 9.54
N LEU A 114 4.34 -2.83 8.97
CA LEU A 114 5.64 -3.49 8.96
C LEU A 114 6.51 -3.11 10.18
N TRP A 115 6.00 -2.31 11.11
CA TRP A 115 6.74 -2.02 12.33
C TRP A 115 6.90 -3.29 13.17
N GLY A 116 8.14 -3.61 13.53
CA GLY A 116 8.50 -4.85 14.25
C GLY A 116 8.73 -6.06 13.34
N SER A 117 8.34 -6.00 12.07
CA SER A 117 8.86 -6.93 11.06
C SER A 117 10.17 -6.40 10.50
N LEU A 118 11.06 -7.30 10.09
CA LEU A 118 12.36 -6.97 9.53
C LEU A 118 12.50 -7.58 8.12
N PRO A 119 11.68 -7.17 7.14
CA PRO A 119 11.87 -7.58 5.76
C PRO A 119 13.22 -7.12 5.21
N ASP A 120 13.83 -7.93 4.37
CA ASP A 120 15.19 -7.65 3.86
C ASP A 120 15.24 -6.39 2.98
N CYS A 121 14.19 -6.20 2.17
CA CYS A 121 14.07 -5.06 1.26
C CYS A 121 12.65 -4.50 1.28
N VAL A 122 12.56 -3.17 1.28
CA VAL A 122 11.30 -2.43 1.29
C VAL A 122 11.32 -1.29 0.30
N LEU A 123 10.16 -1.07 -0.31
CA LEU A 123 9.82 0.14 -1.05
C LEU A 123 9.11 1.11 -0.12
N TYR A 124 9.44 2.39 -0.17
CA TYR A 124 8.77 3.46 0.59
C TYR A 124 8.24 4.56 -0.32
N THR A 125 7.25 5.33 0.14
CA THR A 125 6.73 6.48 -0.63
C THR A 125 7.26 7.81 -0.09
N GLU A 126 7.48 7.91 1.22
CA GLU A 126 7.88 9.17 1.86
C GLU A 126 8.92 8.93 2.97
N LEU A 127 9.79 9.93 3.17
CA LEU A 127 10.69 10.05 4.31
C LEU A 127 10.25 11.23 5.17
N VAL A 128 10.11 10.99 6.47
CA VAL A 128 9.74 12.02 7.45
C VAL A 128 10.91 12.18 8.41
N GLN A 129 11.52 13.37 8.38
CA GLN A 129 12.61 13.73 9.29
C GLN A 129 12.04 14.40 10.53
N THR A 130 12.20 13.75 11.68
CA THR A 130 11.94 14.35 12.99
C THR A 130 13.21 14.23 13.83
N GLY A 131 13.22 13.41 14.89
CA GLY A 131 14.44 13.05 15.62
C GLY A 131 15.26 11.95 14.94
N LYS A 132 14.59 11.05 14.23
CA LYS A 132 15.20 10.07 13.31
C LYS A 132 14.51 10.19 11.95
N CYS A 133 15.16 9.71 10.90
CA CYS A 133 14.56 9.63 9.58
C CYS A 133 13.66 8.38 9.49
N TYR A 134 12.37 8.58 9.26
CA TYR A 134 11.39 7.50 9.20
C TYR A 134 10.79 7.34 7.80
N MET A 135 10.75 6.11 7.31
CA MET A 135 10.01 5.71 6.11
C MET A 135 8.53 5.51 6.46
N ARG A 136 7.63 5.99 5.59
CA ARG A 136 6.19 5.68 5.67
C ARG A 136 5.67 5.15 4.32
N ASN A 137 4.49 4.54 4.38
CA ASN A 137 3.81 3.86 3.27
C ASN A 137 4.74 2.83 2.62
N LEU A 138 5.04 1.77 3.38
CA LEU A 138 6.00 0.75 2.98
C LEU A 138 5.32 -0.44 2.32
N SER A 139 6.02 -1.05 1.36
CA SER A 139 5.69 -2.35 0.80
C SER A 139 6.92 -3.23 0.80
N ARG A 140 6.79 -4.51 1.20
CA ARG A 140 7.85 -5.50 1.04
C ARG A 140 8.08 -5.73 -0.46
N ILE A 141 9.35 -5.82 -0.84
CA ILE A 141 9.76 -6.22 -2.18
C ILE A 141 10.86 -7.28 -2.10
N GLU A 142 10.94 -8.08 -3.14
CA GLU A 142 11.97 -9.08 -3.35
C GLU A 142 13.10 -8.45 -4.17
N PRO A 143 14.38 -8.52 -3.73
CA PRO A 143 15.50 -7.89 -4.42
C PRO A 143 15.62 -8.27 -5.90
N GLU A 144 15.28 -9.50 -6.24
CA GLU A 144 15.34 -10.06 -7.60
C GLU A 144 14.45 -9.29 -8.57
N TRP A 145 13.34 -8.72 -8.07
CA TRP A 145 12.42 -7.94 -8.89
C TRP A 145 13.05 -6.66 -9.44
N LEU A 146 14.04 -6.08 -8.75
CA LEU A 146 14.72 -4.89 -9.24
C LEU A 146 15.53 -5.20 -10.50
N GLU A 147 16.19 -6.36 -10.55
CA GLU A 147 16.93 -6.81 -11.72
C GLU A 147 16.01 -7.15 -12.90
N GLU A 148 14.87 -7.79 -12.61
CA GLU A 148 13.86 -8.14 -13.63
C GLU A 148 13.25 -6.88 -14.28
N VAL A 149 12.93 -5.89 -13.46
CA VAL A 149 12.10 -4.75 -13.86
C VAL A 149 12.94 -3.55 -14.30
N LEU A 150 14.11 -3.34 -13.68
CA LEU A 150 15.00 -2.19 -13.93
C LEU A 150 16.49 -2.61 -13.94
N PRO A 151 16.93 -3.41 -14.93
CA PRO A 151 18.28 -3.99 -14.95
C PRO A 151 19.39 -2.93 -14.97
N SER A 152 19.18 -1.80 -15.66
CA SER A 152 20.17 -0.71 -15.70
C SER A 152 20.36 -0.04 -14.33
N TYR A 153 19.27 0.13 -13.58
CA TYR A 153 19.33 0.72 -12.25
C TYR A 153 19.96 -0.25 -11.24
N ALA A 154 19.55 -1.53 -11.28
CA ALA A 154 20.13 -2.58 -10.44
C ALA A 154 21.66 -2.68 -10.58
N LYS A 155 22.19 -2.55 -11.80
CA LYS A 155 23.64 -2.55 -12.07
C LYS A 155 24.38 -1.38 -11.43
N LEU A 156 23.77 -0.20 -11.42
CA LEU A 156 24.35 1.01 -10.84
C LEU A 156 24.20 1.05 -9.31
N HIS A 157 23.11 0.46 -8.81
CA HIS A 157 22.75 0.43 -7.41
C HIS A 157 22.48 -1.00 -6.95
N PRO A 158 23.53 -1.83 -6.83
CA PRO A 158 23.36 -3.22 -6.41
C PRO A 158 22.79 -3.28 -4.99
N LEU A 159 21.77 -4.13 -4.84
CA LEU A 159 21.26 -4.57 -3.53
C LEU A 159 22.23 -5.61 -2.95
N ARG A 160 22.34 -5.66 -1.62
CA ARG A 160 23.26 -6.57 -0.93
C ARG A 160 22.66 -7.94 -0.64
#